data_AF-A0A9D4P6F0-F1
#
_entry.id   AF-A0A9D4P6F0-F1
#
_cell.length_a   1.000
_cell.length_b   1.000
_cell.length_c   1.000
_cell.angle_alpha   90.00
_cell.angle_beta   90.00
_cell.angle_gamma   90.00
#
_symmetry.space_group_name_H-M   'P 1'
#
loop_
_entity.id
_entity.type
_entity.pdbx_description
1 polymer ?
#
loop_
_entity_poly.entity_id
_entity_poly.type
_entity_poly.pdbx_seq_one_letter_code
_entity_poly.pdbx_strand_id
1 'polypeptide(L)'
;MKKPHPYKFGYEIEDGYGGKNSRHESGDDYGNVHGTYSLHDKDGRKRIVEYVADKKGFRAKIHSNEPGLQSHHAAHAHYDVEHHGYHGEYDDHHGGYGKGGGGDGGDGYGYHHEEKHYK
;
A
#
# COMPACT_ATOMS: atom_id res chain seq x y z
N MET A 1 -9.93 -32.55 4.07
CA MET A 1 -9.14 -31.36 4.47
C MET A 1 -9.60 -30.92 5.86
N LYS A 2 -8.70 -30.41 6.70
CA LYS A 2 -9.05 -29.86 8.01
C LYS A 2 -9.73 -28.49 7.80
N LYS A 3 -10.85 -28.24 8.49
CA LYS A 3 -11.57 -26.95 8.43
C LYS A 3 -10.69 -25.82 9.00
N PRO A 4 -10.65 -24.63 8.38
CA PRO A 4 -10.02 -23.45 8.96
C PRO A 4 -10.57 -23.18 10.36
N HIS A 5 -9.70 -22.73 11.27
CA HIS A 5 -10.10 -22.28 12.59
C HIS A 5 -10.20 -20.76 12.56
N PRO A 6 -11.31 -20.16 13.05
CA PRO A 6 -11.42 -18.72 13.14
C PRO A 6 -10.27 -18.12 13.95
N TYR A 7 -9.79 -16.95 13.53
CA TYR A 7 -8.76 -16.22 14.23
C TYR A 7 -9.03 -14.73 14.17
N LYS A 8 -8.40 -14.01 15.10
CA LYS A 8 -8.25 -12.56 15.07
C LYS A 8 -6.87 -12.21 15.58
N PHE A 9 -6.18 -11.32 14.88
CA PHE A 9 -4.95 -10.73 15.37
C PHE A 9 -4.87 -9.28 14.94
N GLY A 10 -4.05 -8.52 15.64
CA GLY A 10 -3.69 -7.18 15.22
C GLY A 10 -2.54 -6.62 16.03
N TYR A 11 -1.97 -5.54 15.51
CA TYR A 11 -0.95 -4.76 16.18
C TYR A 11 -1.06 -3.30 15.74
N GLU A 12 -0.52 -2.43 16.58
CA GLU A 12 -0.31 -1.01 16.31
C GLU A 12 1.08 -0.65 16.82
N ILE A 13 1.86 0.04 15.99
CA ILE A 13 3.23 0.47 16.28
C ILE A 13 3.30 1.97 16.06
N GLU A 14 3.83 2.69 17.06
CA GLU A 14 4.30 4.06 16.94
C GLU A 14 5.82 4.05 17.19
N ASP A 15 6.61 4.55 16.25
CA ASP A 15 8.08 4.45 16.33
C ASP A 15 8.73 5.55 17.18
N GLY A 16 7.95 6.54 17.64
CA GLY A 16 8.43 7.70 18.39
C GLY A 16 9.05 8.80 17.53
N TYR A 17 9.18 8.60 16.21
CA TYR A 17 9.73 9.53 15.22
C TYR A 17 8.67 10.07 14.24
N GLY A 18 7.39 9.82 14.55
CA GLY A 18 6.24 10.28 13.76
C GLY A 18 5.70 9.23 12.78
N GLY A 19 6.33 8.06 12.71
CA GLY A 19 5.84 6.92 11.94
C GLY A 19 4.84 6.08 12.75
N LYS A 20 3.77 5.63 12.08
CA LYS A 20 2.82 4.67 12.63
C LYS A 20 2.51 3.58 11.63
N ASN A 21 2.34 2.35 12.09
CA ASN A 21 1.83 1.28 11.26
C ASN A 21 0.91 0.36 12.06
N SER A 22 -0.11 -0.18 11.41
CA SER A 22 -1.04 -1.10 12.05
C SER A 22 -1.48 -2.21 11.09
N ARG A 23 -1.93 -3.32 11.66
CA ARG A 23 -2.67 -4.35 10.94
C ARG A 23 -3.72 -4.95 11.85
N HIS A 24 -4.91 -5.16 11.32
CA HIS A 24 -5.97 -5.92 11.97
C HIS A 24 -6.51 -6.93 10.97
N GLU A 25 -6.59 -8.20 11.33
CA GLU A 25 -7.07 -9.25 10.44
C GLU A 25 -7.90 -10.29 11.21
N SER A 26 -8.94 -10.79 10.56
CA SER A 26 -9.75 -11.91 11.04
C SER A 26 -10.02 -12.90 9.93
N GLY A 27 -9.90 -14.19 10.27
CA GLY A 27 -10.32 -15.29 9.41
C GLY A 27 -11.52 -16.01 10.00
N ASP A 28 -12.43 -16.48 9.15
CA ASP A 28 -13.58 -17.29 9.54
C ASP A 28 -13.35 -18.79 9.36
N ASP A 29 -14.35 -19.59 9.70
CA ASP A 29 -14.33 -21.05 9.62
C ASP A 29 -14.55 -21.59 8.19
N TYR A 30 -14.83 -20.71 7.22
CA TYR A 30 -14.90 -21.00 5.79
C TYR A 30 -13.60 -20.65 5.06
N GLY A 31 -12.62 -20.08 5.76
CA GLY A 31 -11.34 -19.65 5.20
C GLY A 31 -11.39 -18.27 4.53
N ASN A 32 -12.47 -17.50 4.75
CA ASN A 32 -12.51 -16.11 4.32
C ASN A 32 -11.70 -15.25 5.29
N VAL A 33 -10.98 -14.27 4.75
CA VAL A 33 -10.15 -13.34 5.50
C VAL A 33 -10.62 -11.92 5.21
N HIS A 34 -10.72 -11.12 6.27
CA HIS A 34 -10.93 -9.68 6.19
C HIS A 34 -9.85 -8.99 7.00
N GLY A 35 -9.32 -7.89 6.51
CA GLY A 35 -8.38 -7.12 7.29
C GLY A 35 -8.13 -5.73 6.77
N THR A 36 -7.40 -4.98 7.58
CA THR A 36 -6.89 -3.67 7.27
C THR A 36 -5.42 -3.59 7.62
N TYR A 37 -4.66 -2.78 6.88
CA TYR A 37 -3.36 -2.30 7.33
C TYR A 37 -3.25 -0.81 7.10
N SER A 38 -2.45 -0.12 7.92
CA SER A 38 -2.09 1.28 7.69
C SER A 38 -0.59 1.52 7.79
N LEU A 39 -0.11 2.46 7.00
CA LEU A 39 1.22 3.06 7.06
C LEU A 39 1.06 4.58 7.10
N HIS A 40 1.62 5.22 8.11
CA HIS A 40 1.66 6.65 8.28
C HIS A 40 3.12 7.04 8.45
N ASP A 41 3.61 7.92 7.59
CA ASP A 41 4.98 8.43 7.65
C ASP A 41 4.99 9.84 8.24
N LYS A 42 6.13 10.23 8.80
CA LYS A 42 6.33 11.52 9.47
C LYS A 42 6.16 12.73 8.54
N ASP A 43 6.29 12.52 7.22
CA ASP A 43 6.09 13.54 6.19
C ASP A 43 4.62 13.71 5.78
N GLY A 44 3.70 13.04 6.47
CA GLY A 44 2.26 13.13 6.22
C GLY A 44 1.74 12.17 5.16
N ARG A 45 2.61 11.37 4.53
CA ARG A 45 2.17 10.28 3.64
C ARG A 45 1.43 9.22 4.43
N LYS A 46 0.34 8.73 3.84
CA LYS A 46 -0.55 7.72 4.41
C LYS A 46 -0.92 6.72 3.35
N ARG A 47 -0.99 5.45 3.77
CA ARG A 47 -1.61 4.38 3.02
C ARG A 47 -2.49 3.57 3.96
N ILE A 48 -3.74 3.37 3.58
CA ILE A 48 -4.68 2.48 4.26
C ILE A 48 -5.16 1.47 3.23
N VAL A 49 -5.11 0.19 3.57
CA VAL A 49 -5.61 -0.87 2.70
C VAL A 49 -6.63 -1.69 3.46
N GLU A 50 -7.82 -1.79 2.89
CA GLU A 50 -8.87 -2.71 3.30
C GLU A 50 -8.88 -3.89 2.33
N TYR A 51 -8.88 -5.11 2.83
CA TYR A 51 -8.83 -6.29 1.98
C TYR A 51 -9.78 -7.41 2.42
N VAL A 52 -10.21 -8.17 1.43
CA VAL A 52 -10.97 -9.41 1.59
C VAL A 52 -10.33 -10.50 0.73
N ALA A 53 -10.14 -11.68 1.31
CA ALA A 53 -9.84 -12.90 0.57
C ALA A 53 -10.96 -13.93 0.81
N ASP A 54 -11.61 -14.36 -0.26
CA ASP A 54 -12.70 -15.35 -0.20
C ASP A 54 -12.74 -16.15 -1.52
N LYS A 55 -13.84 -16.85 -1.79
CA LYS A 55 -14.06 -17.61 -3.03
C LYS A 55 -13.98 -16.76 -4.31
N LYS A 56 -14.09 -15.44 -4.23
CA LYS A 56 -13.95 -14.51 -5.37
C LYS A 56 -12.51 -14.00 -5.51
N GLY A 57 -11.54 -14.62 -4.83
CA GLY A 57 -10.13 -14.23 -4.82
C GLY A 57 -9.80 -13.17 -3.76
N PHE A 58 -8.64 -12.54 -3.91
CA PHE A 58 -8.21 -11.39 -3.10
C PHE A 58 -8.66 -10.08 -3.76
N ARG A 59 -9.23 -9.17 -2.98
CA ARG A 59 -9.61 -7.81 -3.41
C ARG A 59 -9.18 -6.80 -2.37
N ALA A 60 -8.72 -5.64 -2.83
CA ALA A 60 -8.25 -4.57 -1.98
C ALA A 60 -8.81 -3.21 -2.39
N LYS A 61 -9.10 -2.38 -1.40
CA LYS A 61 -9.33 -0.94 -1.56
C LYS A 61 -8.17 -0.22 -0.87
N ILE A 62 -7.48 0.63 -1.61
CA ILE A 62 -6.28 1.32 -1.19
C ILE A 62 -6.59 2.82 -1.17
N HIS A 63 -6.49 3.43 0.00
CA HIS A 63 -6.49 4.86 0.17
C HIS A 63 -5.06 5.34 0.36
N SER A 64 -4.57 6.25 -0.49
CA SER A 64 -3.21 6.77 -0.40
C SER A 64 -3.13 8.24 -0.79
N ASN A 65 -2.10 8.95 -0.34
CA ASN A 65 -1.76 10.30 -0.80
C ASN A 65 -0.31 10.39 -1.30
N GLU A 66 0.28 9.26 -1.68
CA GLU A 66 1.67 9.18 -2.09
C GLU A 66 1.93 9.89 -3.43
N PRO A 67 2.95 10.78 -3.50
CA PRO A 67 3.30 11.47 -4.74
C PRO A 67 3.58 10.51 -5.90
N GLY A 68 3.10 10.85 -7.09
CA GLY A 68 3.27 10.01 -8.30
C GLY A 68 2.24 8.88 -8.43
N LEU A 69 1.44 8.59 -7.40
CA LEU A 69 0.35 7.64 -7.50
C LEU A 69 -0.90 8.31 -8.10
N GLN A 70 -1.65 7.55 -8.89
CA GLN A 70 -2.89 8.00 -9.52
C GLN A 70 -4.03 7.09 -9.07
N SER A 71 -5.26 7.62 -9.01
CA SER A 71 -6.44 6.78 -8.79
C SER A 71 -6.66 5.89 -10.02
N HIS A 72 -6.70 4.58 -9.81
CA HIS A 72 -6.88 3.60 -10.89
C HIS A 72 -7.34 2.25 -10.34
N HIS A 73 -7.70 1.35 -11.25
CA HIS A 73 -7.98 -0.04 -10.94
C HIS A 73 -6.87 -0.92 -11.51
N ALA A 74 -6.19 -1.67 -10.65
CA ALA A 74 -5.20 -2.66 -11.03
C ALA A 74 -5.75 -4.05 -10.73
N ALA A 75 -6.42 -4.66 -11.71
CA ALA A 75 -7.18 -5.90 -11.54
C ALA A 75 -8.17 -5.81 -10.36
N HIS A 76 -7.91 -6.52 -9.26
CA HIS A 76 -8.75 -6.57 -8.05
C HIS A 76 -8.35 -5.56 -6.96
N ALA A 77 -7.43 -4.64 -7.27
CA ALA A 77 -7.03 -3.55 -6.40
C ALA A 77 -7.62 -2.22 -6.89
N HIS A 78 -8.29 -1.51 -6.00
CA HIS A 78 -8.91 -0.21 -6.24
C HIS A 78 -8.10 0.86 -5.53
N TYR A 79 -7.44 1.75 -6.28
CA TYR A 79 -6.69 2.87 -5.72
C TYR A 79 -7.54 4.13 -5.73
N ASP A 80 -7.74 4.67 -4.54
CA ASP A 80 -8.36 5.97 -4.26
C ASP A 80 -7.27 6.89 -3.71
N VAL A 81 -6.73 7.74 -4.57
CA VAL A 81 -5.57 8.58 -4.27
C VAL A 81 -6.01 10.02 -4.04
N GLU A 82 -5.74 10.51 -2.85
CA GLU A 82 -5.87 11.93 -2.52
C GLU A 82 -4.65 12.69 -3.04
N HIS A 83 -4.84 13.51 -4.06
CA HIS A 83 -3.83 14.48 -4.47
C HIS A 83 -3.94 15.72 -3.60
N HIS A 84 -3.12 15.81 -2.56
CA HIS A 84 -2.86 17.11 -1.96
C HIS A 84 -2.09 17.94 -2.98
N GLY A 85 -2.66 19.08 -3.37
CA GLY A 85 -2.01 20.04 -4.25
C GLY A 85 -0.74 20.58 -3.59
N TYR A 86 0.37 19.87 -3.78
CA TYR A 86 1.68 20.50 -3.72
C TYR A 86 1.78 21.38 -4.97
N HIS A 87 1.51 22.67 -4.81
CA HIS A 87 2.03 23.71 -5.67
C HIS A 87 3.56 23.68 -5.56
N GLY A 88 4.18 22.70 -6.22
CA GLY A 88 5.56 22.81 -6.65
C GLY A 88 5.54 23.69 -7.89
N GLU A 89 5.92 24.95 -7.71
CA GLU A 89 6.31 25.84 -8.79
C GLU A 89 7.47 25.18 -9.55
N TYR A 90 7.12 24.38 -10.56
CA TYR A 90 8.03 24.01 -11.63
C TYR A 90 7.62 24.86 -12.83
N ASP A 91 8.01 26.13 -12.81
CA ASP A 91 8.14 26.91 -14.03
C ASP A 91 9.23 26.26 -14.88
N ASP A 92 8.82 25.52 -15.92
CA ASP A 92 9.49 25.52 -17.23
C ASP A 92 8.67 24.72 -18.26
N HIS A 93 7.86 25.48 -19.01
CA HIS A 93 7.79 25.46 -20.47
C HIS A 93 7.60 24.14 -21.26
N HIS A 94 6.37 24.01 -21.79
CA HIS A 94 5.99 23.52 -23.13
C HIS A 94 6.20 22.06 -23.55
N GLY A 95 5.08 21.40 -23.89
CA GLY A 95 4.86 20.94 -25.27
C GLY A 95 4.49 19.47 -25.50
N GLY A 96 3.30 19.26 -26.09
CA GLY A 96 3.15 18.34 -27.22
C GLY A 96 2.71 16.89 -26.96
N TYR A 97 1.59 16.54 -27.56
CA TYR A 97 1.03 15.21 -27.78
C TYR A 97 2.03 14.22 -28.42
N GLY A 98 1.98 12.94 -28.03
CA GLY A 98 2.72 11.86 -28.71
C GLY A 98 2.37 10.46 -28.22
N LYS A 99 1.91 9.60 -29.13
CA LYS A 99 1.60 8.17 -28.93
C LYS A 99 2.86 7.30 -28.69
N GLY A 100 2.70 6.28 -27.84
CA GLY A 100 3.13 4.90 -28.12
C GLY A 100 4.47 4.42 -27.55
N GLY A 101 4.48 3.15 -27.11
CA GLY A 101 5.69 2.33 -26.96
C GLY A 101 5.99 1.92 -25.52
N GLY A 102 6.07 0.60 -25.29
CA GLY A 102 6.36 0.01 -23.97
C GLY A 102 7.82 0.16 -23.53
N GLY A 103 8.06 -0.18 -22.26
CA GLY A 103 9.39 -0.28 -21.68
C GLY A 103 9.33 -0.44 -20.17
N ASP A 104 9.86 -1.56 -19.69
CA ASP A 104 10.13 -1.87 -18.29
C ASP A 104 10.88 -0.75 -17.55
N GLY A 105 10.49 -0.53 -16.28
CA GLY A 105 11.15 0.39 -15.36
C GLY A 105 10.89 -0.05 -13.93
N GLY A 106 11.63 -1.04 -13.46
CA GLY A 106 11.62 -1.46 -12.07
C GLY A 106 12.46 -0.52 -11.23
N ASP A 107 11.82 0.21 -10.33
CA ASP A 107 12.52 1.01 -9.32
C ASP A 107 12.37 0.30 -7.96
N GLY A 108 13.31 -0.61 -7.72
CA GLY A 108 13.47 -1.26 -6.42
C GLY A 108 13.95 -0.26 -5.37
N TYR A 109 13.12 0.01 -4.38
CA TYR A 109 13.59 0.59 -3.12
C TYR A 109 14.24 -0.52 -2.30
N GLY A 110 15.58 -0.55 -2.35
CA GLY A 110 16.42 -1.52 -1.66
C GLY A 110 16.26 -1.45 -0.14
N TYR A 111 16.03 -2.60 0.47
CA TYR A 111 16.29 -2.81 1.90
C TYR A 111 17.81 -2.88 2.08
N HIS A 112 18.38 -1.92 2.81
CA HIS A 112 19.72 -2.07 3.38
C HIS A 112 19.66 -3.15 4.47
N HIS A 113 20.11 -4.36 4.15
CA HIS A 113 20.37 -5.40 5.13
C HIS A 113 21.80 -5.20 5.68
N GLU A 114 21.92 -4.62 6.87
CA GLU A 114 23.18 -4.59 7.61
C GLU A 114 23.38 -5.96 8.27
N GLU A 115 24.19 -6.83 7.67
CA GLU A 115 24.65 -8.07 8.32
C GLU A 115 25.61 -7.73 9.47
N LYS A 116 25.10 -7.78 10.71
CA LYS A 116 25.97 -7.82 11.88
C LYS A 116 26.46 -9.24 12.10
N HIS A 117 27.69 -9.52 11.65
CA HIS A 117 28.44 -10.70 12.05
C HIS A 117 28.69 -10.66 13.57
N TYR A 118 28.13 -11.63 14.31
CA TYR A 118 28.59 -11.93 15.67
C TYR A 118 29.80 -12.86 15.61
N LYS A 119 30.84 -12.51 16.37
CA LYS A 119 31.96 -13.40 16.72
C LYS A 119 31.60 -14.28 17.91
#